data_AF-A0AAQ4FHG3-F1
#
_entry.id   AF-A0AAQ4FHG3-F1
#
_cell.length_a   1.000
_cell.length_b   1.000
_cell.length_c   1.000
_cell.angle_alpha   90.00
_cell.angle_beta   90.00
_cell.angle_gamma   90.00
#
_symmetry.space_group_name_H-M   'P 1'
#
loop_
_entity.id
_entity.type
_entity.pdbx_description
1 polymer ?
#
loop_
_entity_poly.entity_id
_entity_poly.type
_entity_poly.pdbx_seq_one_letter_code
_entity_poly.pdbx_strand_id
1 'polypeptide(L)'
;MNVSAAVPFSEHVHQFNASAVYSDREDTGTGQPNALPEEPGSIGTRFYLSSRRSREPRLLGESAFNASKPVKLIIHGFGSSGKRSWVRRMVDALLAAGDVNVVVVDWEKGATLPNYVQAAANTRLVGRQVAQAVRRLFRMGARPRDVHLVGFSLGAHVAGFAGAEIRNLSRITGLDPAAPLFEGYDHAARLDPTDATLVDVIHSNGDSFLRGGLGAFEPLGHVDYYPNGGKAQLGCNSVFVGALSDIFCE
;
A
#
# COMPACT_ATOMS: atom_id res chain seq x y z
N MET A 1 34.78 -21.94 -31.29
CA MET A 1 34.00 -22.84 -30.42
C MET A 1 34.42 -22.56 -29.00
N ASN A 2 33.58 -21.89 -28.21
CA ASN A 2 33.84 -21.66 -26.81
C ASN A 2 32.56 -22.07 -26.05
N VAL A 3 32.66 -23.19 -25.34
CA VAL A 3 31.61 -23.72 -24.46
C VAL A 3 32.12 -23.53 -23.05
N SER A 4 31.50 -22.66 -22.26
CA SER A 4 31.56 -22.62 -20.79
C SER A 4 30.73 -21.43 -20.31
N ALA A 5 29.83 -21.48 -19.34
CA ALA A 5 29.14 -22.56 -18.65
C ALA A 5 27.85 -21.90 -18.13
N ALA A 6 26.71 -22.59 -18.27
CA ALA A 6 25.47 -22.15 -17.66
C ALA A 6 25.60 -22.19 -16.13
N VAL A 7 25.45 -21.04 -15.48
CA VAL A 7 25.29 -20.96 -14.02
C VAL A 7 23.88 -21.51 -13.70
N PRO A 8 23.73 -22.45 -12.76
CA PRO A 8 22.49 -23.19 -12.60
C PRO A 8 21.38 -22.31 -12.02
N PHE A 9 20.24 -22.35 -12.70
CA PHE A 9 19.00 -21.68 -12.35
C PHE A 9 18.22 -22.57 -11.36
N SER A 10 18.49 -22.48 -10.06
CA SER A 10 17.69 -23.18 -9.04
C SER A 10 18.02 -22.72 -7.63
N GLU A 11 17.15 -21.88 -7.04
CA GLU A 11 16.71 -21.94 -5.61
C GLU A 11 15.79 -20.78 -5.14
N HIS A 12 15.16 -19.98 -6.02
CA HIS A 12 14.39 -18.78 -5.61
C HIS A 12 12.87 -18.81 -5.90
N VAL A 13 12.26 -19.97 -6.13
CA VAL A 13 10.89 -20.05 -6.68
C VAL A 13 9.76 -20.04 -5.61
N HIS A 14 10.05 -20.25 -4.33
CA HIS A 14 8.98 -20.51 -3.34
C HIS A 14 8.50 -19.32 -2.49
N GLN A 15 9.06 -18.13 -2.68
CA GLN A 15 8.73 -16.96 -1.86
C GLN A 15 8.25 -15.79 -2.72
N PHE A 16 7.28 -15.02 -2.24
CA PHE A 16 6.94 -13.70 -2.80
C PHE A 16 8.06 -12.72 -2.44
N ASN A 17 9.23 -12.87 -3.06
CA ASN A 17 10.35 -11.95 -2.89
C ASN A 17 10.28 -10.89 -3.99
N ALA A 18 10.30 -9.62 -3.60
CA ALA A 18 10.02 -8.48 -4.46
C ALA A 18 11.22 -8.02 -5.31
N SER A 19 12.22 -8.90 -5.47
CA SER A 19 13.54 -8.62 -6.07
C SER A 19 13.53 -8.44 -7.59
N ALA A 20 12.39 -8.64 -8.25
CA ALA A 20 12.29 -8.50 -9.69
C ALA A 20 11.62 -7.16 -10.03
N VAL A 21 12.45 -6.19 -10.44
CA VAL A 21 12.20 -5.15 -11.48
C VAL A 21 12.87 -3.83 -11.08
N TYR A 22 14.06 -3.59 -11.64
CA TYR A 22 14.54 -2.25 -11.99
C TYR A 22 14.39 -2.14 -13.51
N SER A 23 13.53 -1.24 -13.96
CA SER A 23 13.41 -0.87 -15.38
C SER A 23 13.22 0.63 -15.39
N ASP A 24 14.23 1.31 -15.93
CA ASP A 24 14.22 2.72 -16.26
C ASP A 24 13.06 2.98 -17.21
N ARG A 25 12.00 3.61 -16.70
CA ARG A 25 11.18 4.48 -17.52
C ARG A 25 11.46 5.88 -17.00
N GLU A 26 12.05 6.70 -17.87
CA GLU A 26 12.23 8.14 -17.64
C GLU A 26 10.88 8.73 -17.20
N ASP A 27 10.88 9.35 -16.02
CA ASP A 27 9.77 10.14 -15.50
C ASP A 27 9.64 11.40 -16.35
N THR A 28 8.83 11.31 -17.39
CA THR A 28 8.51 12.44 -18.27
C THR A 28 7.30 13.18 -17.70
N GLY A 29 7.56 14.06 -16.71
CA GLY A 29 6.69 15.21 -16.46
C GLY A 29 5.61 15.08 -15.39
N THR A 30 5.73 14.18 -14.40
CA THR A 30 4.71 14.05 -13.33
C THR A 30 4.84 15.08 -12.19
N GLY A 31 5.80 16.00 -12.26
CA GLY A 31 5.95 17.12 -11.32
C GLY A 31 6.46 16.75 -9.91
N GLN A 32 6.64 15.46 -9.58
CA GLN A 32 7.14 15.00 -8.27
C GLN A 32 8.63 15.34 -8.15
N PRO A 33 9.11 15.73 -6.95
CA PRO A 33 10.53 16.01 -6.76
C PRO A 33 11.37 14.79 -7.14
N ASN A 34 12.50 15.05 -7.80
CA ASN A 34 13.39 14.13 -8.54
C ASN A 34 14.01 12.94 -7.77
N ALA A 35 13.45 12.48 -6.65
CA ALA A 35 13.95 11.29 -5.96
C ALA A 35 13.51 10.03 -6.71
N LEU A 36 14.48 9.25 -7.19
CA LEU A 36 14.21 7.91 -7.70
C LEU A 36 13.88 6.97 -6.52
N PRO A 37 13.00 5.97 -6.71
CA PRO A 37 12.79 4.92 -5.71
C PRO A 37 14.11 4.22 -5.37
N GLU A 38 14.29 3.84 -4.10
CA GLU A 38 15.41 2.99 -3.69
C GLU A 38 15.30 1.60 -4.31
N GLU A 39 16.42 0.87 -4.34
CA GLU A 39 16.46 -0.51 -4.82
C GLU A 39 15.52 -1.43 -4.01
N PRO A 40 14.92 -2.46 -4.64
CA PRO A 40 13.99 -3.39 -3.97
C PRO A 40 14.50 -3.99 -2.66
N GLY A 41 15.81 -4.29 -2.59
CA GLY A 41 16.45 -4.85 -1.39
C GLY A 41 16.49 -3.88 -0.20
N SER A 42 16.61 -2.58 -0.47
CA SER A 42 16.62 -1.51 0.53
C SER A 42 15.22 -1.26 1.09
N ILE A 43 14.22 -1.16 0.20
CA ILE A 43 12.80 -1.03 0.59
C ILE A 43 12.32 -2.27 1.36
N GLY A 44 12.76 -3.45 0.93
CA GLY A 44 12.56 -4.70 1.65
C GLY A 44 11.09 -5.10 1.83
N THR A 45 10.23 -4.81 0.85
CA THR A 45 8.79 -5.12 0.87
C THR A 45 8.53 -6.60 1.11
N ARG A 46 7.71 -6.91 2.11
CA ARG A 46 7.29 -8.27 2.49
C ARG A 46 5.77 -8.37 2.55
N PHE A 47 5.27 -9.57 2.26
CA PHE A 47 3.85 -9.88 2.28
C PHE A 47 3.58 -10.92 3.36
N TYR A 48 2.74 -10.58 4.33
CA TYR A 48 2.39 -11.45 5.45
C TYR A 48 0.90 -11.83 5.38
N LEU A 49 0.61 -13.12 5.25
CA LEU A 49 -0.74 -13.65 5.19
C LEU A 49 -1.23 -14.06 6.59
N SER A 50 -2.48 -13.69 6.88
CA SER A 50 -3.28 -14.16 8.02
C SER A 50 -4.64 -14.66 7.51
N SER A 51 -5.21 -15.63 8.22
CA SER A 51 -6.53 -16.19 7.93
C SER A 51 -7.22 -16.64 9.23
N ARG A 52 -8.52 -16.98 9.17
CA ARG A 52 -9.22 -17.54 10.36
C ARG A 52 -8.56 -18.81 10.90
N ARG A 53 -7.93 -19.62 10.04
CA ARG A 53 -7.24 -20.87 10.42
C ARG A 53 -5.84 -20.61 10.99
N SER A 54 -5.21 -19.50 10.61
CA SER A 54 -3.87 -19.13 11.07
C SER A 54 -3.82 -17.63 11.23
N ARG A 55 -4.11 -17.17 12.45
CA ARG A 55 -4.13 -15.74 12.80
C ARG A 55 -2.73 -15.14 12.88
N GLU A 56 -1.74 -15.95 13.25
CA GLU A 56 -0.35 -15.50 13.29
C GLU A 56 0.15 -15.18 11.87
N PRO A 57 0.64 -13.95 11.61
CA PRO A 57 1.11 -13.57 10.30
C PRO A 57 2.28 -14.44 9.84
N ARG A 58 2.16 -15.04 8.66
CA ARG A 58 3.21 -15.83 8.02
C ARG A 58 3.59 -15.22 6.69
N LEU A 59 4.85 -15.35 6.28
CA LEU A 59 5.26 -14.91 4.95
C LEU A 59 4.37 -15.58 3.90
N LEU A 60 3.87 -14.79 2.97
CA LEU A 60 2.98 -15.25 1.91
C LEU A 60 3.73 -16.28 1.06
N GLY A 61 3.24 -17.51 1.12
CA GLY A 61 3.73 -18.65 0.34
C GLY A 61 2.54 -19.41 -0.24
N GLU A 62 2.80 -20.21 -1.27
CA GLU A 62 1.74 -20.80 -2.08
C GLU A 62 0.81 -21.75 -1.30
N SER A 63 1.37 -22.49 -0.34
CA SER A 63 0.64 -23.47 0.47
C SER A 63 -0.27 -22.85 1.53
N ALA A 64 -0.09 -21.58 1.87
CA ALA A 64 -0.86 -20.90 2.92
C ALA A 64 -2.11 -20.19 2.37
N PHE A 65 -2.14 -19.89 1.07
CA PHE A 65 -3.19 -19.11 0.41
C PHE A 65 -4.38 -19.97 0.00
N ASN A 66 -5.61 -19.48 0.24
CA ASN A 66 -6.82 -20.14 -0.27
C ASN A 66 -7.49 -19.28 -1.34
N ALA A 67 -7.32 -19.67 -2.60
CA ALA A 67 -7.83 -18.96 -3.77
C ALA A 67 -9.37 -18.85 -3.86
N SER A 68 -10.11 -19.72 -3.15
CA SER A 68 -11.57 -19.65 -3.12
C SER A 68 -12.11 -18.50 -2.25
N LYS A 69 -11.23 -17.88 -1.44
CA LYS A 69 -11.61 -16.82 -0.49
C LYS A 69 -11.20 -15.43 -0.99
N PRO A 70 -11.96 -14.38 -0.68
CA PRO A 70 -11.57 -13.00 -0.98
C PRO A 70 -10.23 -12.61 -0.36
N VAL A 71 -9.55 -11.66 -0.98
CA VAL A 71 -8.24 -11.17 -0.54
C VAL A 71 -8.33 -9.70 -0.16
N LYS A 72 -7.92 -9.39 1.07
CA LYS A 72 -7.82 -8.03 1.60
C LYS A 72 -6.36 -7.70 1.83
N LEU A 73 -5.84 -6.69 1.15
CA LEU A 73 -4.47 -6.22 1.37
C LEU A 73 -4.48 -4.97 2.26
N ILE A 74 -3.66 -4.94 3.30
CA ILE A 74 -3.48 -3.76 4.17
C ILE A 74 -2.09 -3.19 3.90
N ILE A 75 -2.02 -1.90 3.58
CA ILE A 75 -0.79 -1.20 3.22
C ILE A 75 -0.60 0.00 4.15
N HIS A 76 0.45 -0.05 4.98
CA HIS A 76 0.76 1.04 5.90
C HIS A 76 1.40 2.24 5.19
N GLY A 77 1.50 3.37 5.90
CA GLY A 77 2.11 4.60 5.42
C GLY A 77 3.49 4.90 6.01
N PHE A 78 3.87 6.19 5.93
CA PHE A 78 5.13 6.74 6.41
C PHE A 78 5.36 6.53 7.91
N GLY A 79 6.59 6.22 8.33
CA GLY A 79 6.96 6.02 9.73
C GLY A 79 6.26 4.84 10.44
N SER A 80 5.59 3.97 9.68
CA SER A 80 4.81 2.85 10.17
C SER A 80 5.39 1.52 9.68
N SER A 81 4.83 0.41 10.18
CA SER A 81 5.15 -0.94 9.75
C SER A 81 3.95 -1.87 9.86
N GLY A 82 4.05 -3.04 9.22
CA GLY A 82 3.03 -4.08 9.29
C GLY A 82 2.79 -4.67 10.70
N LYS A 83 3.65 -4.33 11.67
CA LYS A 83 3.58 -4.84 13.06
C LYS A 83 2.84 -3.92 14.02
N ARG A 84 2.47 -2.71 13.58
CA ARG A 84 1.78 -1.71 14.42
C ARG A 84 0.42 -2.25 14.90
N SER A 85 -0.01 -1.79 16.07
CA SER A 85 -1.25 -2.22 16.73
C SER A 85 -2.48 -2.04 15.83
N TRP A 86 -2.56 -0.91 15.13
CA TRP A 86 -3.67 -0.62 14.21
C TRP A 86 -3.77 -1.62 13.06
N VAL A 87 -2.62 -2.07 12.50
CA VAL A 87 -2.60 -3.08 11.42
C VAL A 87 -3.14 -4.40 11.96
N ARG A 88 -2.67 -4.83 13.14
CA ARG A 88 -3.20 -6.04 13.82
C ARG A 88 -4.70 -5.94 14.08
N ARG A 89 -5.17 -4.83 14.64
CA ARG A 89 -6.61 -4.60 14.89
C ARG A 89 -7.42 -4.67 13.61
N MET A 90 -6.91 -4.12 12.51
CA MET A 90 -7.57 -4.22 11.20
C MET A 90 -7.58 -5.65 10.67
N VAL A 91 -6.48 -6.40 10.80
CA VAL A 91 -6.45 -7.83 10.45
C VAL A 91 -7.53 -8.59 11.22
N ASP A 92 -7.58 -8.41 12.54
CA ASP A 92 -8.58 -9.07 13.40
C ASP A 92 -10.01 -8.69 13.00
N ALA A 93 -10.28 -7.40 12.74
CA ALA A 93 -11.58 -6.93 12.31
C ALA A 93 -12.01 -7.53 10.96
N LEU A 94 -11.10 -7.58 9.98
CA LEU A 94 -11.39 -8.18 8.67
C LEU A 94 -11.65 -9.69 8.76
N LEU A 95 -10.87 -10.41 9.58
CA LEU A 95 -11.08 -11.83 9.83
C LEU A 95 -12.36 -12.10 10.63
N ALA A 96 -12.77 -11.20 11.52
CA ALA A 96 -14.04 -11.28 12.21
C ALA A 96 -15.22 -11.06 11.23
N ALA A 97 -15.10 -10.08 10.33
CA ALA A 97 -16.15 -9.74 9.36
C ALA A 97 -16.37 -10.80 8.27
N GLY A 98 -15.35 -11.59 7.91
CA GLY A 98 -15.50 -12.60 6.86
C GLY A 98 -14.41 -13.67 6.85
N ASP A 99 -14.67 -14.77 6.13
CA ASP A 99 -13.65 -15.80 5.89
C ASP A 99 -12.81 -15.42 4.67
N VAL A 100 -11.78 -14.61 4.92
CA VAL A 100 -10.93 -13.98 3.90
C VAL A 100 -9.45 -14.30 4.12
N ASN A 101 -8.65 -14.12 3.06
CA ASN A 101 -7.20 -13.97 3.16
C ASN A 101 -6.88 -12.51 3.48
N VAL A 102 -6.21 -12.22 4.59
CA VAL A 102 -5.70 -10.88 4.89
C VAL A 102 -4.20 -10.85 4.69
N VAL A 103 -3.73 -10.00 3.79
CA VAL A 103 -2.31 -9.84 3.47
C VAL A 103 -1.84 -8.47 3.91
N VAL A 104 -0.91 -8.42 4.86
CA VAL A 104 -0.24 -7.18 5.26
C VAL A 104 0.96 -6.96 4.35
N VAL A 105 1.03 -5.79 3.73
CA VAL A 105 2.17 -5.32 2.95
C VAL A 105 3.08 -4.51 3.87
N ASP A 106 4.21 -5.10 4.25
CA ASP A 106 5.18 -4.50 5.15
C ASP A 106 6.38 -3.97 4.35
N TRP A 107 6.47 -2.65 4.24
CA TRP A 107 7.55 -1.93 3.55
C TRP A 107 8.24 -0.94 4.50
N GLU A 108 8.25 -1.28 5.80
CA GLU A 108 8.80 -0.48 6.92
C GLU A 108 10.13 0.20 6.57
N LYS A 109 11.08 -0.53 5.99
CA LYS A 109 12.41 0.02 5.66
C LYS A 109 12.31 1.17 4.66
N GLY A 110 11.55 1.01 3.58
CA GLY A 110 11.33 2.06 2.58
C GLY A 110 10.38 3.18 3.04
N ALA A 111 9.69 3.02 4.18
CA ALA A 111 8.80 4.01 4.77
C ALA A 111 9.44 4.76 5.96
N THR A 112 10.72 4.53 6.24
CA THR A 112 11.37 4.96 7.48
C THR A 112 11.53 6.49 7.56
N LEU A 113 11.44 7.01 8.78
CA LEU A 113 11.73 8.42 9.09
C LEU A 113 13.23 8.72 9.04
N PRO A 114 13.64 9.99 8.81
CA PRO A 114 12.80 11.18 8.60
C PRO A 114 12.55 11.49 7.12
N ASN A 115 13.02 10.67 6.18
CA ASN A 115 13.08 11.02 4.76
C ASN A 115 11.74 10.79 4.03
N TYR A 116 10.81 11.73 4.20
CA TYR A 116 9.49 11.67 3.56
C TYR A 116 9.56 11.67 2.02
N VAL A 117 10.45 12.48 1.43
CA VAL A 117 10.59 12.57 -0.03
C VAL A 117 10.98 11.21 -0.62
N GLN A 118 11.95 10.51 0.00
CA GLN A 118 12.33 9.18 -0.43
C GLN A 118 11.21 8.15 -0.21
N ALA A 119 10.52 8.19 0.93
CA ALA A 119 9.39 7.30 1.19
C ALA A 119 8.26 7.50 0.17
N ALA A 120 7.98 8.75 -0.21
CA ALA A 120 7.02 9.07 -1.26
C ALA A 120 7.47 8.52 -2.62
N ALA A 121 8.74 8.68 -3.01
CA ALA A 121 9.28 8.08 -4.23
C ALA A 121 9.18 6.54 -4.22
N ASN A 122 9.51 5.92 -3.09
CA ASN A 122 9.46 4.47 -2.90
C ASN A 122 8.05 3.89 -3.14
N THR A 123 6.97 4.66 -2.91
CA THR A 123 5.60 4.18 -3.12
C THR A 123 5.34 3.65 -4.52
N ARG A 124 5.96 4.24 -5.57
CA ARG A 124 5.85 3.76 -6.96
C ARG A 124 6.41 2.36 -7.15
N LEU A 125 7.55 2.06 -6.52
CA LEU A 125 8.15 0.73 -6.58
C LEU A 125 7.35 -0.26 -5.72
N VAL A 126 6.94 0.13 -4.52
CA VAL A 126 6.10 -0.73 -3.66
C VAL A 126 4.77 -1.06 -4.36
N GLY A 127 4.14 -0.09 -5.03
CA GLY A 127 2.91 -0.30 -5.81
C GLY A 127 3.09 -1.34 -6.91
N ARG A 128 4.20 -1.25 -7.67
CA ARG A 128 4.56 -2.27 -8.67
C ARG A 128 4.78 -3.65 -8.03
N GLN A 129 5.43 -3.73 -6.88
CA GLN A 129 5.65 -4.98 -6.14
C GLN A 129 4.32 -5.59 -5.64
N VAL A 130 3.40 -4.76 -5.15
CA VAL A 130 2.03 -5.17 -4.77
C VAL A 130 1.27 -5.70 -5.99
N ALA A 131 1.35 -5.01 -7.14
CA ALA A 131 0.72 -5.48 -8.37
C ALA A 131 1.25 -6.85 -8.82
N GLN A 132 2.56 -7.07 -8.73
CA GLN A 132 3.16 -8.37 -9.04
C GLN A 132 2.68 -9.47 -8.08
N ALA A 133 2.59 -9.18 -6.77
CA ALA A 133 2.07 -10.11 -5.80
C ALA A 133 0.61 -10.48 -6.10
N VAL A 134 -0.25 -9.48 -6.36
CA VAL A 134 -1.66 -9.73 -6.72
C VAL A 134 -1.77 -10.52 -8.03
N ARG A 135 -0.97 -10.23 -9.06
CA ARG A 135 -0.93 -11.02 -10.29
C ARG A 135 -0.52 -12.48 -10.03
N ARG A 136 0.38 -12.75 -9.08
CA ARG A 136 0.70 -14.13 -8.67
C ARG A 136 -0.47 -14.80 -7.95
N LEU A 137 -1.21 -14.09 -7.09
CA LEU A 137 -2.44 -14.62 -6.49
C LEU A 137 -3.49 -14.97 -7.56
N PHE A 138 -3.61 -14.19 -8.63
CA PHE A 138 -4.50 -14.53 -9.75
C PHE A 138 -4.10 -15.82 -10.45
N ARG A 139 -2.80 -16.05 -10.67
CA ARG A 139 -2.30 -17.32 -11.23
C ARG A 139 -2.60 -18.52 -10.32
N MET A 140 -2.74 -18.28 -9.02
CA MET A 140 -3.15 -19.28 -8.04
C MET A 140 -4.67 -19.47 -7.96
N GLY A 141 -5.46 -18.71 -8.73
CA GLY A 141 -6.91 -18.85 -8.83
C GLY A 141 -7.73 -17.76 -8.15
N ALA A 142 -7.09 -16.75 -7.54
CA ALA A 142 -7.82 -15.60 -7.01
C ALA A 142 -8.48 -14.82 -8.15
N ARG A 143 -9.70 -14.32 -7.95
CA ARG A 143 -10.40 -13.54 -8.97
C ARG A 143 -10.17 -12.05 -8.75
N PRO A 144 -9.96 -11.23 -9.79
CA PRO A 144 -9.78 -9.78 -9.65
C PRO A 144 -10.89 -9.09 -8.85
N ARG A 145 -12.14 -9.53 -9.06
CA ARG A 145 -13.33 -9.03 -8.35
C ARG A 145 -13.35 -9.29 -6.83
N ASP A 146 -12.51 -10.20 -6.34
CA ASP A 146 -12.44 -10.56 -4.91
C ASP A 146 -11.23 -9.93 -4.20
N VAL A 147 -10.44 -9.10 -4.89
CA VAL A 147 -9.27 -8.41 -4.33
C VAL A 147 -9.62 -6.99 -3.96
N HIS A 148 -9.30 -6.60 -2.72
CA HIS A 148 -9.51 -5.27 -2.19
C HIS A 148 -8.23 -4.78 -1.52
N LEU A 149 -7.71 -3.65 -1.99
CA LEU A 149 -6.56 -2.99 -1.38
C LEU A 149 -7.03 -1.91 -0.40
N VAL A 150 -6.47 -1.88 0.79
CA VAL A 150 -6.73 -0.86 1.81
C VAL A 150 -5.40 -0.20 2.15
N GLY A 151 -5.26 1.07 1.79
CA GLY A 151 -4.01 1.81 1.96
C GLY A 151 -4.19 3.01 2.87
N PHE A 152 -3.28 3.20 3.83
CA PHE A 152 -3.28 4.34 4.75
C PHE A 152 -2.15 5.32 4.44
N SER A 153 -2.42 6.64 4.42
CA SER A 153 -1.42 7.68 4.16
C SER A 153 -0.66 7.40 2.84
N LEU A 154 0.67 7.31 2.83
CA LEU A 154 1.45 6.89 1.64
C LEU A 154 1.02 5.54 1.07
N GLY A 155 0.51 4.63 1.92
CA GLY A 155 -0.02 3.34 1.51
C GLY A 155 -1.25 3.43 0.61
N ALA A 156 -2.01 4.54 0.65
CA ALA A 156 -3.13 4.77 -0.27
C ALA A 156 -2.63 4.98 -1.70
N HIS A 157 -1.54 5.73 -1.89
CA HIS A 157 -0.91 5.89 -3.20
C HIS A 157 -0.22 4.61 -3.66
N VAL A 158 0.39 3.84 -2.76
CA VAL A 158 0.87 2.48 -3.08
C VAL A 158 -0.27 1.62 -3.65
N ALA A 159 -1.47 1.70 -3.06
CA ALA A 159 -2.65 0.98 -3.57
C ALA A 159 -3.07 1.48 -4.95
N GLY A 160 -3.07 2.81 -5.17
CA GLY A 160 -3.34 3.41 -6.48
C GLY A 160 -2.37 2.94 -7.57
N PHE A 161 -1.06 3.08 -7.32
CA PHE A 161 -0.02 2.59 -8.23
C PHE A 161 -0.12 1.08 -8.51
N ALA A 162 -0.54 0.29 -7.53
CA ALA A 162 -0.81 -1.13 -7.76
C ALA A 162 -2.05 -1.35 -8.64
N GLY A 163 -3.11 -0.57 -8.41
CA GLY A 163 -4.36 -0.59 -9.18
C GLY A 163 -4.18 -0.23 -10.64
N ALA A 164 -3.42 0.82 -10.94
CA ALA A 164 -3.07 1.23 -12.31
C ALA A 164 -2.40 0.11 -13.13
N GLU A 165 -1.71 -0.82 -12.47
CA GLU A 165 -1.08 -2.00 -13.07
C GLU A 165 -2.05 -3.19 -13.19
N ILE A 166 -3.14 -3.25 -12.43
CA ILE A 166 -4.05 -4.39 -12.37
C ILE A 166 -5.36 -4.09 -13.11
N ARG A 167 -5.54 -4.76 -14.26
CA ARG A 167 -6.84 -4.72 -14.95
C ARG A 167 -7.96 -5.31 -14.08
N ASN A 168 -9.08 -4.58 -14.01
CA ASN A 168 -10.31 -4.99 -13.32
C ASN A 168 -10.12 -5.30 -11.83
N LEU A 169 -9.22 -4.58 -11.15
CA LEU A 169 -9.16 -4.61 -9.69
C LEU A 169 -10.52 -4.20 -9.11
N SER A 170 -11.02 -4.95 -8.13
CA SER A 170 -12.37 -4.72 -7.60
C SER A 170 -12.49 -3.41 -6.84
N ARG A 171 -11.62 -3.22 -5.85
CA ARG A 171 -11.76 -2.10 -4.91
C ARG A 171 -10.43 -1.63 -4.36
N ILE A 172 -10.30 -0.32 -4.22
CA ILE A 172 -9.31 0.34 -3.36
C ILE A 172 -10.04 1.17 -2.33
N THR A 173 -9.62 1.07 -1.07
CA THR A 173 -10.01 2.01 -0.02
C THR A 173 -8.80 2.84 0.40
N GLY A 174 -8.87 4.15 0.20
CA GLY A 174 -7.88 5.11 0.67
C GLY A 174 -8.24 5.62 2.06
N LEU A 175 -7.40 5.35 3.05
CA LEU A 175 -7.57 5.84 4.41
C LEU A 175 -6.62 7.04 4.60
N ASP A 176 -7.21 8.23 4.58
CA ASP A 176 -6.52 9.51 4.73
C ASP A 176 -5.26 9.59 3.84
N PRO A 177 -5.40 9.51 2.50
CA PRO A 177 -4.26 9.54 1.57
C PRO A 177 -3.38 10.75 1.82
N ALA A 178 -2.06 10.62 1.73
CA ALA A 178 -1.16 11.73 2.09
C ALA A 178 -1.26 12.89 1.09
N ALA A 179 -1.40 14.13 1.57
CA ALA A 179 -1.36 15.32 0.69
C ALA A 179 0.05 15.67 0.20
N PRO A 180 1.10 15.74 1.05
CA PRO A 180 2.39 16.26 0.62
C PRO A 180 3.00 15.40 -0.50
N LEU A 181 3.35 16.04 -1.61
CA LEU A 181 3.89 15.42 -2.85
C LEU A 181 2.88 14.62 -3.69
N PHE A 182 1.58 14.70 -3.39
CA PHE A 182 0.54 14.00 -4.16
C PHE A 182 -0.67 14.91 -4.46
N GLU A 183 -1.17 15.67 -3.50
CA GLU A 183 -2.35 16.52 -3.71
C GLU A 183 -2.08 17.60 -4.77
N GLY A 184 -2.98 17.72 -5.74
CA GLY A 184 -2.85 18.64 -6.88
C GLY A 184 -1.92 18.15 -8.01
N TYR A 185 -1.35 16.95 -7.88
CA TYR A 185 -0.54 16.32 -8.93
C TYR A 185 -1.43 15.59 -9.95
N ASP A 186 -0.83 15.23 -11.08
CA ASP A 186 -1.48 14.43 -12.12
C ASP A 186 -2.01 13.10 -11.57
N HIS A 187 -3.13 12.63 -12.12
CA HIS A 187 -3.78 11.37 -11.75
C HIS A 187 -2.81 10.18 -11.76
N ALA A 188 -1.85 10.13 -12.71
CA ALA A 188 -0.86 9.06 -12.79
C ALA A 188 0.18 9.07 -11.65
N ALA A 189 0.24 10.12 -10.84
CA ALA A 189 1.20 10.31 -9.75
C ALA A 189 0.59 10.08 -8.36
N ARG A 190 -0.68 9.68 -8.25
CA ARG A 190 -1.40 9.54 -6.98
C ARG A 190 -2.49 8.47 -7.06
N LEU A 191 -3.31 8.38 -6.01
CA LEU A 191 -4.52 7.56 -6.02
C LEU A 191 -5.59 8.29 -6.84
N ASP A 192 -6.30 7.54 -7.68
CA ASP A 192 -7.30 8.05 -8.59
C ASP A 192 -8.48 7.08 -8.77
N PRO A 193 -9.71 7.52 -9.13
CA PRO A 193 -10.83 6.62 -9.37
C PRO A 193 -10.56 5.58 -10.46
N THR A 194 -9.68 5.84 -11.42
CA THR A 194 -9.37 4.87 -12.49
C THR A 194 -8.56 3.66 -12.03
N ASP A 195 -7.99 3.69 -10.81
CA ASP A 195 -7.12 2.62 -10.28
C ASP A 195 -7.88 1.33 -9.90
N ALA A 196 -9.21 1.38 -9.76
CA ALA A 196 -10.04 0.20 -9.50
C ALA A 196 -11.49 0.42 -9.95
N THR A 197 -12.28 -0.67 -9.99
CA THR A 197 -13.72 -0.60 -10.29
C THR A 197 -14.48 0.27 -9.29
N LEU A 198 -14.05 0.27 -8.03
CA LEU A 198 -14.51 1.17 -6.99
C LEU A 198 -13.30 1.69 -6.20
N VAL A 199 -13.24 3.00 -6.02
CA VAL A 199 -12.27 3.66 -5.15
C VAL A 199 -13.06 4.46 -4.15
N ASP A 200 -12.96 4.11 -2.87
CA ASP A 200 -13.62 4.82 -1.79
C ASP A 200 -12.60 5.39 -0.81
N VAL A 201 -12.73 6.66 -0.47
CA VAL A 201 -11.70 7.39 0.29
C VAL A 201 -12.30 7.97 1.55
N ILE A 202 -11.58 7.90 2.66
CA ILE A 202 -11.95 8.52 3.93
C ILE A 202 -10.91 9.62 4.21
N HIS A 203 -11.35 10.86 4.24
CA HIS A 203 -10.52 12.03 4.56
C HIS A 203 -10.72 12.40 6.02
N SER A 204 -9.66 12.33 6.83
CA SER A 204 -9.75 12.62 8.28
C SER A 204 -8.81 13.72 8.74
N ASN A 205 -7.77 14.05 7.99
CA ASN A 205 -6.76 15.07 8.35
C ASN A 205 -6.42 16.03 7.18
N GLY A 206 -7.44 16.45 6.43
CA GLY A 206 -7.32 17.34 5.26
C GLY A 206 -7.31 18.85 5.57
N ASP A 207 -6.85 19.28 6.74
CA ASP A 207 -6.62 20.72 6.98
C ASP A 207 -5.33 21.18 6.25
N SER A 208 -5.04 22.49 6.26
CA SER A 208 -3.78 22.99 5.69
C SER A 208 -2.58 22.40 6.42
N PHE A 209 -1.46 22.21 5.70
CA PHE A 209 -0.20 21.79 6.30
C PHE A 209 0.25 22.68 7.49
N LEU A 210 0.04 24.00 7.41
CA LEU A 210 0.34 24.96 8.48
C LEU A 210 -0.49 24.74 9.76
N ARG A 211 -1.59 24.00 9.67
CA ARG A 211 -2.49 23.65 10.77
C ARG A 211 -2.36 22.18 11.20
N GLY A 212 -1.34 21.47 10.69
CA GLY A 212 -1.08 20.07 11.02
C GLY A 212 -1.80 19.05 10.13
N GLY A 213 -2.46 19.49 9.06
CA GLY A 213 -3.06 18.59 8.07
C GLY A 213 -2.01 17.87 7.23
N LEU A 214 -2.19 16.57 7.08
CA LEU A 214 -1.30 15.67 6.33
C LEU A 214 -2.04 14.81 5.31
N GLY A 215 -3.37 14.71 5.43
CA GLY A 215 -4.22 14.01 4.48
C GLY A 215 -4.63 14.94 3.33
N ALA A 216 -4.91 14.37 2.16
CA ALA A 216 -5.52 15.07 1.04
C ALA A 216 -6.94 15.50 1.43
N PHE A 217 -7.36 16.68 0.99
CA PHE A 217 -8.73 17.15 1.06
C PHE A 217 -9.43 17.06 -0.30
N GLU A 218 -8.66 17.14 -1.40
CA GLU A 218 -9.21 16.92 -2.74
C GLU A 218 -9.84 15.52 -2.86
N PRO A 219 -10.94 15.36 -3.62
CA PRO A 219 -11.54 14.06 -3.85
C PRO A 219 -10.60 13.20 -4.72
N LEU A 220 -10.36 11.97 -4.27
CA LEU A 220 -9.46 11.00 -4.92
C LEU A 220 -10.20 9.70 -5.31
N GLY A 221 -11.48 9.57 -4.94
CA GLY A 221 -12.28 8.38 -5.16
C GLY A 221 -13.49 8.57 -6.07
N HIS A 222 -14.17 7.46 -6.31
CA HIS A 222 -15.56 7.47 -6.78
C HIS A 222 -16.51 7.93 -5.67
N VAL A 223 -16.14 7.66 -4.42
CA VAL A 223 -16.89 8.04 -3.22
C VAL A 223 -15.91 8.53 -2.17
N ASP A 224 -16.07 9.78 -1.73
CA ASP A 224 -15.18 10.43 -0.77
C ASP A 224 -15.98 10.80 0.49
N TYR A 225 -15.55 10.27 1.63
CA TYR A 225 -16.17 10.47 2.94
C TYR A 225 -15.34 11.46 3.75
N TYR A 226 -16.00 12.46 4.33
CA TYR A 226 -15.38 13.52 5.14
C TYR A 226 -15.95 13.49 6.57
N PRO A 227 -15.64 12.47 7.40
CA PRO A 227 -16.07 12.43 8.79
C PRO A 227 -15.68 13.71 9.52
N ASN A 228 -16.62 14.28 10.27
CA ASN A 228 -16.45 15.54 10.99
C ASN A 228 -15.93 16.70 10.10
N GLY A 229 -16.28 16.70 8.81
CA GLY A 229 -15.81 17.70 7.83
C GLY A 229 -14.42 17.41 7.24
N GLY A 230 -13.81 16.28 7.60
CA GLY A 230 -12.59 15.71 7.00
C GLY A 230 -11.28 16.45 7.27
N LYS A 231 -11.30 17.44 8.16
CA LYS A 231 -10.12 18.26 8.49
C LYS A 231 -9.53 17.94 9.86
N ALA A 232 -10.38 17.93 10.88
CA ALA A 232 -9.99 17.67 12.25
C ALA A 232 -11.02 16.76 12.92
N GLN A 233 -10.56 15.69 13.56
CA GLN A 233 -11.43 14.73 14.22
C GLN A 233 -11.58 15.06 15.70
N LEU A 234 -12.78 14.85 16.23
CA LEU A 234 -13.07 15.03 17.65
C LEU A 234 -12.20 14.08 18.48
N GLY A 235 -11.54 14.59 19.52
CA GLY A 235 -10.62 13.82 20.37
C GLY A 235 -9.16 13.80 19.91
N CYS A 236 -8.85 14.33 18.72
CA CYS A 236 -7.48 14.48 18.24
C CYS A 236 -6.93 15.88 18.55
N ASN A 237 -5.84 15.98 19.32
CA ASN A 237 -5.22 17.27 19.62
C ASN A 237 -4.31 17.72 18.46
N SER A 238 -4.58 18.92 17.93
CA SER A 238 -4.02 19.50 16.69
C SER A 238 -2.57 20.04 16.81
N VAL A 239 -1.73 19.48 17.67
CA VAL A 239 -0.40 20.06 17.94
C VAL A 239 0.67 18.99 17.88
N PHE A 240 1.39 18.94 16.75
CA PHE A 240 2.83 18.73 16.53
C PHE A 240 3.69 17.81 17.46
N VAL A 241 3.07 17.03 18.35
CA VAL A 241 3.70 16.15 19.35
C VAL A 241 3.29 14.68 19.11
N GLY A 242 2.21 14.44 18.36
CA GLY A 242 1.73 13.11 17.98
C GLY A 242 2.34 12.51 16.70
N ALA A 243 3.33 13.18 16.09
CA ALA A 243 3.88 12.81 14.78
C ALA A 243 4.54 11.41 14.73
N LEU A 244 4.68 10.71 15.86
CA LEU A 244 5.28 9.36 15.92
C LEU A 244 4.56 8.36 16.84
N SER A 245 3.64 8.80 17.70
CA SER A 245 2.96 7.90 18.65
C SER A 245 1.51 7.59 18.26
N ASP A 246 0.73 8.56 17.77
CA ASP A 246 -0.72 8.42 17.73
C ASP A 246 -1.29 8.79 16.35
N ILE A 247 -0.93 7.98 15.36
CA ILE A 247 -1.57 7.97 14.03
C ILE A 247 -3.08 7.62 14.15
N PHE A 248 -3.47 7.00 15.25
CA PHE A 248 -4.85 6.84 15.66
C PHE A 248 -4.99 7.55 17.00
N CYS A 249 -5.91 8.51 17.10
CA CYS A 249 -6.28 9.08 18.38
C CYS A 249 -6.90 7.95 19.20
N GLU A 250 -6.16 7.43 20.18
CA GLU A 250 -6.66 6.52 21.21
C GLU A 250 -7.19 7.30 22.42
#